data_AF-A0AA35QSN4-F1
#
_entry.id   AF-A0AA35QSN4-F1
#
_cell.length_a   1.000
_cell.length_b   1.000
_cell.length_c   1.000
_cell.angle_alpha   90.00
_cell.angle_beta   90.00
_cell.angle_gamma   90.00
#
_symmetry.space_group_name_H-M   'P 1'
#
loop_
_entity.id
_entity.type
_entity.pdbx_description
1 polymer ?
#
loop_
_entity_poly.entity_id
_entity_poly.type
_entity_poly.pdbx_seq_one_letter_code
_entity_poly.pdbx_strand_id
1 'polypeptide(L)'
;MKNCATDVHKEILTQEFMGVMKSVITSSRDGRSDKAIDKALELIGEWKAAFGSRAGYKAVNEVFEELEKEGFFIPEPQVASASFIKPPPEWIIGDRCHMCRQEFNRLKGWFPHHCRNCGKSACTQCSTKRIPLPEFGIKQPTRVCDICYKAVAPDSASSSSTSDPKTKSEGASGASGGNLPEEYLRSSLAKETQVPAAPSDNMKMKEEDDLQLAIAMSLNEQDNKVYLSLPISLTLACLPL
;
A
#
# COMPACT_ATOMS: atom_id res chain seq x y z
N MET A 1 7.55 -14.53 -5.42
CA MET A 1 6.37 -14.71 -4.53
C MET A 1 5.99 -13.42 -3.78
N LYS A 2 6.88 -12.76 -3.02
CA LYS A 2 6.51 -11.60 -2.17
C LYS A 2 5.89 -10.39 -2.90
N ASN A 3 6.26 -10.15 -4.16
CA ASN A 3 5.73 -9.05 -4.99
C ASN A 3 4.65 -9.49 -5.98
N CYS A 4 4.20 -10.74 -5.92
CA CYS A 4 3.25 -11.30 -6.88
C CYS A 4 1.82 -11.20 -6.34
N ALA A 5 0.84 -11.06 -7.23
CA ALA A 5 -0.57 -11.13 -6.87
C ALA A 5 -0.92 -12.48 -6.22
N THR A 6 -1.99 -12.51 -5.42
CA THR A 6 -2.42 -13.71 -4.69
C THR A 6 -2.76 -14.90 -5.56
N ASP A 7 -3.17 -14.66 -6.81
CA ASP A 7 -3.51 -15.74 -7.75
C ASP A 7 -2.26 -16.49 -8.21
N VAL A 8 -1.16 -15.77 -8.39
CA VAL A 8 0.17 -16.37 -8.66
C VAL A 8 0.60 -17.29 -7.50
N HIS A 9 0.25 -16.95 -6.26
CA HIS A 9 0.58 -17.80 -5.11
C HIS A 9 -0.15 -19.13 -5.15
N LYS A 10 -1.41 -19.16 -5.61
CA LYS A 10 -2.20 -20.39 -5.73
C LYS A 10 -1.70 -21.29 -6.86
N GLU A 11 -1.21 -20.68 -7.94
CA GLU A 11 -0.62 -21.41 -9.07
C GLU A 11 0.74 -22.04 -8.73
N ILE A 12 1.53 -21.38 -7.88
CA ILE A 12 2.86 -21.89 -7.50
C ILE A 12 2.78 -22.86 -6.31
N LEU A 13 1.99 -22.56 -5.28
CA LEU A 13 1.92 -23.36 -4.05
C LEU A 13 0.95 -24.56 -4.18
N THR A 14 1.10 -25.31 -5.26
CA THR A 14 0.33 -26.53 -5.51
C THR A 14 0.94 -27.73 -4.79
N GLN A 15 0.14 -28.80 -4.66
CA GLN A 15 0.61 -30.07 -4.09
C GLN A 15 1.82 -30.64 -4.84
N GLU A 16 1.82 -30.52 -6.16
CA GLU A 16 2.92 -30.99 -7.00
C GLU A 16 4.22 -30.24 -6.70
N PHE A 17 4.18 -28.90 -6.71
CA PHE A 17 5.36 -28.08 -6.43
C PHE A 17 5.90 -28.32 -5.01
N MET A 18 5.02 -28.38 -4.01
CA MET A 18 5.42 -28.62 -2.63
C MET A 18 5.99 -30.04 -2.45
N GLY A 19 5.45 -31.04 -3.15
CA GLY A 19 6.01 -32.40 -3.17
C GLY A 19 7.41 -32.47 -3.78
N VAL A 20 7.65 -31.73 -4.88
CA VAL A 20 9.00 -31.60 -5.45
C VAL A 20 9.95 -30.94 -4.46
N MET A 21 9.53 -29.86 -3.82
CA MET A 21 10.34 -29.15 -2.84
C MET A 21 10.71 -30.04 -1.65
N LYS A 22 9.75 -30.82 -1.13
CA LYS A 22 9.99 -31.82 -0.09
C LYS A 22 11.02 -32.85 -0.54
N SER A 23 10.84 -33.43 -1.73
CA SER A 23 11.76 -34.43 -2.29
C SER A 23 13.20 -33.92 -2.36
N VAL A 24 13.41 -32.67 -2.80
CA VAL A 24 14.73 -32.04 -2.85
C VAL A 24 15.35 -31.90 -1.46
N ILE A 25 14.57 -31.49 -0.46
CA ILE A 25 15.03 -31.33 0.94
C ILE A 25 15.41 -32.69 1.52
N THR A 26 14.57 -33.71 1.33
CA THR A 26 14.78 -35.05 1.92
C THR A 26 15.88 -35.85 1.23
N SER A 27 16.12 -35.61 -0.07
CA SER A 27 17.14 -36.32 -0.84
C SER A 27 18.58 -35.91 -0.49
N SER A 28 18.76 -34.75 0.14
CA SER A 28 20.10 -34.23 0.48
C SER A 28 20.59 -34.66 1.87
N ARG A 29 19.94 -35.67 2.48
CA ARG A 29 20.31 -36.20 3.79
C ARG A 29 21.70 -36.85 3.83
N ASP A 30 22.41 -36.89 2.70
CA ASP A 30 23.77 -37.41 2.52
C ASP A 30 24.89 -36.50 3.06
N GLY A 31 24.60 -35.63 4.04
CA GLY A 31 25.63 -35.06 4.93
C GLY A 31 26.37 -33.82 4.42
N ARG A 32 25.85 -33.12 3.40
CA ARG A 32 26.35 -31.81 2.98
C ARG A 32 25.42 -30.73 3.50
N SER A 33 25.93 -29.78 4.29
CA SER A 33 25.19 -28.55 4.61
C SER A 33 24.96 -27.79 3.30
N ASP A 34 23.76 -27.91 2.74
CA ASP A 34 23.39 -27.25 1.51
C ASP A 34 22.67 -25.95 1.82
N LYS A 35 23.31 -24.81 1.55
CA LYS A 35 22.71 -23.49 1.71
C LYS A 35 21.38 -23.36 0.95
N ALA A 36 21.19 -24.12 -0.12
CA ALA A 36 19.93 -24.14 -0.86
C ALA A 36 18.79 -24.76 -0.04
N ILE A 37 19.10 -25.76 0.80
CA ILE A 37 18.12 -26.46 1.63
C ILE A 37 17.79 -25.64 2.86
N ASP A 38 18.80 -25.05 3.49
CA ASP A 38 18.57 -24.08 4.56
C ASP A 38 17.63 -22.97 4.07
N LYS A 39 17.85 -22.48 2.83
CA LYS A 39 16.97 -21.47 2.23
C LYS A 39 15.59 -22.02 1.88
N ALA A 40 15.49 -23.26 1.43
CA ALA A 40 14.21 -23.90 1.15
C ALA A 40 13.38 -24.07 2.43
N LEU A 41 13.97 -24.56 3.51
CA LEU A 41 13.34 -24.68 4.83
C LEU A 41 12.88 -23.30 5.34
N GLU A 42 13.72 -22.27 5.23
CA GLU A 42 13.36 -20.89 5.57
C GLU A 42 12.13 -20.40 4.78
N LEU A 43 12.09 -20.66 3.46
CA LEU A 43 10.96 -20.27 2.60
C LEU A 43 9.67 -21.01 2.97
N ILE A 44 9.74 -22.30 3.27
CA ILE A 44 8.57 -23.08 3.72
C ILE A 44 8.04 -22.50 5.04
N GLY A 45 8.93 -22.14 5.98
CA GLY A 45 8.56 -21.45 7.21
C GLY A 45 7.87 -20.10 6.96
N GLU A 46 8.43 -19.27 6.08
CA GLU A 46 7.80 -18.00 5.67
C GLU A 46 6.40 -18.20 5.07
N TRP A 47 6.24 -19.20 4.19
CA TRP A 47 4.96 -19.51 3.56
C TRP A 47 3.94 -20.07 4.54
N LYS A 48 4.37 -20.90 5.49
CA LYS A 48 3.52 -21.40 6.57
C LYS A 48 3.01 -20.25 7.44
N ALA A 49 3.88 -19.30 7.83
CA ALA A 49 3.45 -18.15 8.62
C ALA A 49 2.53 -17.21 7.85
N ALA A 50 2.80 -17.00 6.56
CA ALA A 50 2.01 -16.10 5.73
C ALA A 50 0.65 -16.64 5.28
N PHE A 51 0.58 -17.94 5.00
CA PHE A 51 -0.56 -18.58 4.35
C PHE A 51 -1.20 -19.69 5.17
N GLY A 52 -0.62 -20.07 6.31
CA GLY A 52 -1.03 -21.25 7.08
C GLY A 52 -2.47 -21.21 7.61
N SER A 53 -3.01 -20.01 7.87
CA SER A 53 -4.41 -19.83 8.30
C SER A 53 -5.42 -19.86 7.15
N ARG A 54 -4.96 -19.89 5.89
CA ARG A 54 -5.82 -19.81 4.69
C ARG A 54 -6.06 -21.20 4.11
N ALA A 55 -7.32 -21.59 3.96
CA ALA A 55 -7.72 -22.91 3.45
C ALA A 55 -7.23 -23.24 2.02
N GLY A 56 -6.80 -22.24 1.24
CA GLY A 56 -6.28 -22.41 -0.12
C GLY A 56 -4.84 -22.92 -0.22
N TYR A 57 -4.10 -23.01 0.89
CA TYR A 57 -2.68 -23.37 0.90
C TYR A 57 -2.39 -24.61 1.77
N LYS A 58 -3.27 -25.62 1.69
CA LYS A 58 -3.14 -26.88 2.47
C LYS A 58 -1.81 -27.59 2.23
N ALA A 59 -1.35 -27.64 0.97
CA ALA A 59 -0.08 -28.25 0.58
C ALA A 59 1.12 -27.73 1.37
N VAL A 60 1.15 -26.42 1.65
CA VAL A 60 2.24 -25.80 2.44
C VAL A 60 2.19 -26.26 3.90
N ASN A 61 1.00 -26.35 4.49
CA ASN A 61 0.84 -26.81 5.86
C ASN A 61 1.22 -28.29 6.00
N GLU A 62 0.74 -29.13 5.08
CA GLU A 62 1.01 -30.58 5.07
C GLU A 62 2.52 -30.85 4.94
N VAL A 63 3.20 -30.24 3.96
CA VAL A 63 4.65 -30.42 3.79
C VAL A 63 5.45 -29.85 4.95
N PHE A 64 5.04 -28.74 5.55
CA PHE A 64 5.69 -28.20 6.75
C PHE A 64 5.61 -29.19 7.92
N GLU A 65 4.42 -29.70 8.23
CA GLU A 65 4.19 -30.67 9.31
C GLU A 65 4.94 -31.99 9.06
N GLU A 66 5.00 -32.43 7.81
CA GLU A 66 5.78 -33.63 7.42
C GLU A 66 7.29 -33.42 7.61
N LEU A 67 7.83 -32.27 7.24
CA LEU A 67 9.26 -31.96 7.42
C LEU A 67 9.63 -31.83 8.91
N GLU A 68 8.77 -31.22 9.73
CA GLU A 68 8.97 -31.18 11.19
C GLU A 68 8.98 -32.60 11.79
N LYS A 69 8.04 -33.45 11.35
CA LYS A 69 7.96 -34.85 11.79
C LYS A 69 9.18 -35.67 11.38
N GLU A 70 9.77 -35.37 10.23
CA GLU A 70 11.00 -36.00 9.74
C GLU A 70 12.27 -35.50 10.46
N GLY A 71 12.15 -34.48 11.31
CA GLY A 71 13.22 -33.95 12.16
C GLY A 71 13.99 -32.78 11.57
N PHE A 72 13.47 -32.12 10.51
CA PHE A 72 14.08 -30.90 9.99
C PHE A 72 13.78 -29.72 10.92
N PHE A 73 14.82 -28.94 11.23
CA PHE A 73 14.66 -27.69 11.96
C PHE A 73 14.27 -26.58 10.99
N ILE A 74 13.02 -26.10 11.09
CA ILE A 74 12.54 -24.97 10.29
C ILE A 74 12.63 -23.70 11.16
N PRO A 75 13.45 -22.71 10.78
CA PRO A 75 13.61 -21.49 11.57
C PRO A 75 12.31 -20.68 11.63
N GLU A 76 12.05 -20.06 12.78
CA GLU A 76 10.90 -19.18 12.94
C GLU A 76 11.00 -17.98 11.97
N PRO A 77 9.96 -17.71 11.18
CA PRO A 77 10.03 -16.67 10.16
C PRO A 77 10.09 -15.29 10.80
N GLN A 78 11.02 -14.46 10.34
CA GLN A 78 11.07 -13.07 10.76
C GLN A 78 9.81 -12.35 10.23
N VAL A 79 9.09 -11.62 11.11
CA VAL A 79 7.81 -10.96 10.79
C VAL A 79 7.90 -10.04 9.55
N ALA A 80 9.08 -9.45 9.31
CA ALA A 80 9.34 -8.62 8.14
C ALA A 80 9.41 -9.41 6.82
N SER A 81 9.86 -10.66 6.86
CA SER A 81 10.06 -11.49 5.68
C SER A 81 8.80 -12.29 5.29
N ALA A 82 7.91 -12.56 6.24
CA ALA A 82 6.61 -13.21 6.01
C ALA A 82 5.49 -12.25 5.54
N SER A 83 5.77 -10.95 5.40
CA SER A 83 4.76 -9.96 4.99
C SER A 83 4.54 -9.99 3.48
N PHE A 84 3.53 -10.76 3.03
CA PHE A 84 3.04 -10.70 1.65
C PHE A 84 2.11 -9.50 1.49
N ILE A 85 2.70 -8.38 1.10
CA ILE A 85 1.98 -7.14 0.86
C ILE A 85 1.20 -7.29 -0.46
N LYS A 86 -0.13 -7.35 -0.35
CA LYS A 86 -1.02 -7.22 -1.51
C LYS A 86 -0.92 -5.78 -2.04
N PRO A 87 -0.96 -5.56 -3.36
CA PRO A 87 -1.12 -4.22 -3.88
C PRO A 87 -2.45 -3.62 -3.37
N PRO A 88 -2.49 -2.34 -2.96
CA PRO A 88 -3.73 -1.67 -2.63
C PRO A 88 -4.73 -1.71 -3.81
N PRO A 89 -6.04 -1.80 -3.54
CA PRO A 89 -7.04 -1.77 -4.60
C PRO A 89 -7.06 -0.41 -5.31
N GLU A 90 -7.34 -0.44 -6.61
CA GLU A 90 -7.55 0.76 -7.40
C GLU A 90 -8.78 1.54 -6.91
N TRP A 91 -8.69 2.87 -6.93
CA TRP A 91 -9.81 3.72 -6.53
C TRP A 91 -10.83 3.84 -7.65
N ILE A 92 -12.06 3.43 -7.34
CA ILE A 92 -13.18 3.49 -8.28
C ILE A 92 -13.98 4.76 -8.00
N ILE A 93 -13.98 5.65 -8.98
CA ILE A 93 -14.73 6.90 -8.96
C ILE A 93 -16.20 6.58 -9.28
N GLY A 94 -17.05 6.65 -8.26
CA GLY A 94 -18.51 6.53 -8.42
C GLY A 94 -19.19 7.89 -8.41
N ASP A 95 -20.33 8.00 -9.07
CA ASP A 95 -21.27 9.13 -8.99
C ASP A 95 -22.12 9.09 -7.71
N ARG A 96 -22.21 7.92 -7.07
CA ARG A 96 -22.99 7.66 -5.86
C ARG A 96 -22.18 6.89 -4.83
N CYS A 97 -22.54 7.07 -3.56
CA CYS A 97 -22.01 6.27 -2.47
C CYS A 97 -22.33 4.78 -2.67
N HIS A 98 -21.33 3.91 -2.62
CA HIS A 98 -21.53 2.47 -2.76
C HIS A 98 -22.43 1.86 -1.67
N MET A 99 -22.51 2.51 -0.51
CA MET A 99 -23.25 2.05 0.66
C MET A 99 -24.70 2.54 0.66
N CYS A 100 -24.91 3.86 0.77
CA CYS A 100 -26.23 4.47 0.89
C CYS A 100 -26.81 4.98 -0.44
N ARG A 101 -26.08 4.84 -1.55
CA ARG A 101 -26.48 5.31 -2.90
C ARG A 101 -26.68 6.82 -3.04
N GLN A 102 -26.28 7.59 -2.04
CA GLN A 102 -26.32 9.05 -2.09
C GLN A 102 -25.47 9.58 -3.24
N GLU A 103 -26.06 10.38 -4.13
CA GLU A 103 -25.35 11.07 -5.22
C GLU A 103 -24.29 12.02 -4.68
N PHE A 104 -23.09 11.98 -5.25
CA PHE A 104 -22.08 12.97 -5.00
C PHE A 104 -22.38 14.23 -5.82
N ASN A 105 -22.25 15.38 -5.17
CA ASN A 105 -22.47 16.66 -5.81
C ASN A 105 -21.44 17.65 -5.26
N ARG A 106 -20.42 17.93 -6.08
CA ARG A 106 -19.31 18.83 -5.71
C ARG A 106 -19.80 20.25 -5.39
N LEU A 107 -20.85 20.73 -6.06
CA LEU A 107 -21.43 22.05 -5.83
C LEU A 107 -22.18 22.14 -4.49
N LYS A 108 -22.71 21.01 -3.99
CA LYS A 108 -23.37 20.92 -2.68
C LYS A 108 -22.43 20.44 -1.56
N GLY A 109 -21.12 20.38 -1.82
CA GLY A 109 -20.11 19.94 -0.85
C GLY A 109 -20.07 18.42 -0.61
N TRP A 110 -20.73 17.63 -1.46
CA TRP A 110 -20.86 16.18 -1.31
C TRP A 110 -19.79 15.51 -2.17
N PHE A 111 -18.55 15.51 -1.67
CA PHE A 111 -17.40 14.92 -2.35
C PHE A 111 -17.28 13.41 -2.06
N PRO A 112 -16.80 12.61 -3.04
CA PRO A 112 -16.53 11.20 -2.80
C PRO A 112 -15.30 11.01 -1.90
N HIS A 113 -15.37 10.01 -1.03
CA HIS A 113 -14.22 9.46 -0.30
C HIS A 113 -13.97 8.03 -0.73
N HIS A 114 -12.71 7.61 -0.83
CA HIS A 114 -12.38 6.23 -1.17
C HIS A 114 -12.06 5.40 0.07
N CYS A 115 -12.61 4.18 0.12
CA CYS A 115 -12.22 3.15 1.08
C CYS A 115 -10.84 2.58 0.67
N ARG A 116 -9.85 2.64 1.56
CA ARG A 116 -8.50 2.11 1.26
C ARG A 116 -8.45 0.58 1.19
N ASN A 117 -9.48 -0.11 1.71
CA ASN A 117 -9.55 -1.57 1.69
C ASN A 117 -10.22 -2.15 0.44
N CYS A 118 -11.17 -1.44 -0.19
CA CYS A 118 -11.90 -1.94 -1.36
C CYS A 118 -11.93 -1.00 -2.57
N GLY A 119 -11.35 0.20 -2.45
CA GLY A 119 -11.25 1.17 -3.54
C GLY A 119 -12.54 1.94 -3.87
N LYS A 120 -13.70 1.50 -3.40
CA LYS A 120 -15.00 2.09 -3.78
C LYS A 120 -15.25 3.47 -3.16
N SER A 121 -16.01 4.29 -3.89
CA SER A 121 -16.48 5.61 -3.44
C SER A 121 -17.57 5.51 -2.35
N ALA A 122 -17.39 6.27 -1.27
CA ALA A 122 -18.26 6.34 -0.11
C ALA A 122 -18.44 7.80 0.35
N CYS A 123 -19.58 8.13 0.96
CA CYS A 123 -19.77 9.44 1.59
C CYS A 123 -19.09 9.50 2.97
N THR A 124 -19.03 10.69 3.56
CA THR A 124 -18.46 10.92 4.90
C THR A 124 -19.10 10.04 5.97
N GLN A 125 -20.43 9.88 5.92
CA GLN A 125 -21.19 9.12 6.92
C GLN A 125 -20.94 7.61 6.84
N CYS A 126 -20.76 7.06 5.64
CA CYS A 126 -20.52 5.62 5.44
C CYS A 126 -19.04 5.21 5.50
N SER A 127 -18.15 6.15 5.85
CA SER A 127 -16.71 5.91 5.91
C SER A 127 -16.04 6.62 7.08
N THR A 128 -16.73 6.69 8.22
CA THR A 128 -16.24 7.43 9.41
C THR A 128 -15.06 6.77 10.10
N LYS A 129 -14.88 5.46 9.90
CA LYS A 129 -13.89 4.66 10.63
C LYS A 129 -12.53 4.62 9.93
N ARG A 130 -11.49 4.41 10.73
CA ARG A 130 -10.10 4.23 10.27
C ARG A 130 -9.49 3.00 10.92
N ILE A 131 -8.76 2.20 10.12
CA ILE A 131 -8.03 1.01 10.59
C ILE A 131 -6.69 0.89 9.86
N PRO A 132 -5.66 0.32 10.49
CA PRO A 132 -4.46 -0.10 9.77
C PRO A 132 -4.81 -1.22 8.80
N LEU A 133 -4.12 -1.27 7.66
CA LEU A 133 -4.28 -2.34 6.66
C LEU A 133 -2.92 -3.00 6.40
N PRO A 134 -2.45 -3.89 7.31
CA PRO A 134 -1.17 -4.57 7.16
C PRO A 134 -1.06 -5.40 5.88
N GLU A 135 -2.19 -5.96 5.40
CA GLU A 135 -2.23 -6.72 4.14
C GLU A 135 -1.80 -5.89 2.93
N PHE A 136 -1.98 -4.56 2.95
CA PHE A 136 -1.52 -3.64 1.90
C PHE A 136 -0.24 -2.91 2.26
N GLY A 137 0.46 -3.33 3.32
CA GLY A 137 1.66 -2.65 3.82
C GLY A 137 1.37 -1.31 4.52
N ILE A 138 0.09 -0.97 4.74
CA ILE A 138 -0.33 0.29 5.35
C ILE A 138 -0.44 0.12 6.86
N LYS A 139 0.64 0.43 7.58
CA LYS A 139 0.68 0.34 9.06
C LYS A 139 -0.14 1.43 9.75
N GLN A 140 -0.34 2.57 9.10
CA GLN A 140 -1.05 3.71 9.67
C GLN A 140 -2.58 3.58 9.51
N PRO A 141 -3.39 4.02 10.48
CA PRO A 141 -4.85 3.96 10.35
C PRO A 141 -5.38 4.79 9.18
N THR A 142 -6.03 4.13 8.23
CA THR A 142 -6.60 4.77 7.03
C THR A 142 -8.11 4.57 6.93
N ARG A 143 -8.78 5.44 6.18
CA ARG A 143 -10.24 5.45 6.03
C ARG A 143 -10.74 4.18 5.34
N VAL A 144 -11.74 3.55 5.94
CA VAL A 144 -12.45 2.41 5.37
C VAL A 144 -13.96 2.64 5.41
N CYS A 145 -14.70 1.99 4.52
CA CYS A 145 -16.16 1.96 4.63
C CYS A 145 -16.60 1.04 5.77
N ASP A 146 -17.83 1.22 6.25
CA ASP A 146 -18.32 0.46 7.41
C ASP A 146 -18.36 -1.06 7.18
N ILE A 147 -18.57 -1.53 5.94
CA ILE A 147 -18.48 -2.96 5.60
C ILE A 147 -17.06 -3.47 5.82
N CYS A 148 -16.07 -2.78 5.26
CA CYS A 148 -14.67 -3.18 5.41
C CYS A 148 -14.19 -3.05 6.85
N TYR A 149 -14.70 -2.06 7.59
CA TYR A 149 -14.41 -1.94 9.01
C TYR A 149 -14.85 -3.19 9.77
N LYS A 150 -16.09 -3.65 9.58
CA LYS A 150 -16.61 -4.87 10.23
C LYS A 150 -15.90 -6.15 9.79
N ALA A 151 -15.44 -6.22 8.54
CA ALA A 151 -14.75 -7.39 8.01
C ALA A 151 -13.31 -7.54 8.52
N VAL A 152 -12.65 -6.42 8.85
CA VAL A 152 -11.22 -6.39 9.20
C VAL A 152 -11.01 -6.12 10.69
N ALA A 153 -11.91 -5.39 11.35
CA ALA A 153 -11.83 -5.19 12.79
C ALA A 153 -12.05 -6.53 13.49
N PRO A 154 -11.10 -7.03 14.30
CA PRO A 154 -11.37 -8.14 15.20
C PRO A 154 -12.49 -7.74 16.17
N ASP A 155 -13.23 -8.71 16.70
CA ASP A 155 -14.44 -8.55 17.54
C ASP A 155 -14.26 -7.75 18.87
N SER A 156 -13.18 -6.99 19.03
CA SER A 156 -12.83 -6.25 20.25
C SER A 156 -13.43 -4.84 20.37
N ALA A 157 -14.44 -4.47 19.55
CA ALA A 157 -15.05 -3.13 19.58
C ALA A 157 -16.55 -3.11 19.95
N SER A 158 -17.00 -4.04 20.79
CA SER A 158 -18.27 -3.93 21.51
C SER A 158 -18.05 -3.31 22.91
N SER A 159 -17.91 -1.99 22.99
CA SER A 159 -18.30 -1.18 24.17
C SER A 159 -17.91 0.29 24.00
N SER A 160 -18.68 1.15 24.67
CA SER A 160 -18.58 2.62 24.75
C SER A 160 -19.29 3.43 23.66
N SER A 161 -20.60 3.20 23.58
CA SER A 161 -21.54 4.30 23.67
C SER A 161 -21.38 4.98 25.04
N THR A 162 -20.78 6.15 25.09
CA THR A 162 -20.96 7.11 26.19
C THR A 162 -21.15 8.49 25.60
N SER A 163 -22.43 8.83 25.43
CA SER A 163 -22.94 10.19 25.61
C SER A 163 -22.42 10.78 26.91
N ASP A 164 -21.97 12.04 26.91
CA ASP A 164 -22.16 12.99 28.04
C ASP A 164 -21.63 14.41 27.71
N PRO A 165 -22.01 15.46 28.48
CA PRO A 165 -22.77 16.56 27.92
C PRO A 165 -22.11 17.96 28.01
N LYS A 166 -22.84 18.90 27.41
CA LYS A 166 -22.72 20.36 27.39
C LYS A 166 -22.51 20.99 28.78
N THR A 167 -21.43 21.76 28.95
CA THR A 167 -21.34 22.85 29.93
C THR A 167 -20.77 24.11 29.27
N LYS A 168 -21.45 25.23 29.51
CA LYS A 168 -21.13 26.59 29.04
C LYS A 168 -20.07 27.23 29.94
N SER A 169 -19.19 28.04 29.38
CA SER A 169 -18.72 29.30 30.00
C SER A 169 -18.08 30.20 28.93
N GLU A 170 -18.39 31.49 29.04
CA GLU A 170 -18.02 32.60 28.17
C GLU A 170 -16.61 33.13 28.50
N GLY A 171 -15.96 33.84 27.55
CA GLY A 171 -14.99 34.90 27.87
C GLY A 171 -13.56 34.79 27.31
N ALA A 172 -13.34 35.50 26.19
CA ALA A 172 -12.19 36.35 25.84
C ALA A 172 -10.72 35.83 25.76
N SER A 173 -10.13 36.14 24.59
CA SER A 173 -8.74 36.59 24.32
C SER A 173 -7.57 35.60 24.31
N GLY A 174 -6.75 35.71 23.26
CA GLY A 174 -5.29 35.58 23.39
C GLY A 174 -4.64 34.37 22.73
N ALA A 175 -3.64 34.65 21.90
CA ALA A 175 -2.83 33.74 21.10
C ALA A 175 -2.03 32.65 21.86
N SER A 176 -1.81 31.54 21.14
CA SER A 176 -0.59 30.71 21.09
C SER A 176 -0.20 29.80 22.27
N GLY A 177 0.29 28.61 21.91
CA GLY A 177 1.39 27.96 22.64
C GLY A 177 1.05 26.64 23.36
N GLY A 178 1.09 25.52 22.62
CA GLY A 178 1.20 24.20 23.24
C GLY A 178 2.56 24.03 23.94
N ASN A 179 2.51 23.52 25.17
CA ASN A 179 3.65 23.23 26.04
C ASN A 179 4.79 22.47 25.33
N LEU A 180 5.94 23.13 25.18
CA LEU A 180 7.21 22.50 24.80
C LEU A 180 8.26 22.87 25.86
N PRO A 181 9.14 21.93 26.30
CA PRO A 181 10.07 22.17 27.40
C PRO A 181 11.05 23.32 27.12
N GLU A 182 11.29 24.13 28.15
CA GLU A 182 12.07 25.37 28.15
C GLU A 182 13.52 25.20 27.63
N GLU A 183 14.06 23.99 27.74
CA GLU A 183 15.39 23.64 27.21
C GLU A 183 15.43 23.72 25.67
N TYR A 184 14.32 23.42 25.00
CA TYR A 184 14.22 23.45 23.55
C TYR A 184 14.15 24.87 22.99
N LEU A 185 13.48 25.78 23.70
CA LEU A 185 13.35 27.21 23.33
C LEU A 185 14.68 27.96 23.42
N ARG A 186 15.64 27.47 24.22
CA ARG A 186 16.97 28.08 24.36
C ARG A 186 18.03 27.45 23.45
N SER A 187 17.69 26.40 22.72
CA SER A 187 18.61 25.79 21.75
C SER A 187 18.90 26.77 20.61
N SER A 188 20.16 26.83 20.17
CA SER A 188 20.57 27.67 19.04
C SER A 188 19.80 27.35 17.74
N LEU A 189 19.29 26.13 17.64
CA LEU A 189 18.48 25.63 16.52
C LEU A 189 17.08 26.27 16.46
N ALA A 190 16.48 26.62 17.60
CA ALA A 190 15.16 27.26 17.67
C ALA A 190 15.20 28.75 17.30
N LYS A 191 16.39 29.37 17.33
CA LYS A 191 16.63 30.75 16.87
C LYS A 191 17.04 30.84 15.40
N GLU A 192 17.21 29.71 14.73
CA GLU A 192 17.58 29.66 13.32
C GLU A 192 16.31 29.74 12.47
N THR A 193 16.12 30.88 11.80
CA THR A 193 14.95 31.14 10.95
C THR A 193 14.96 30.18 9.76
N GLN A 194 14.11 29.14 9.79
CA GLN A 194 13.92 28.21 8.67
C GLN A 194 12.91 28.73 7.63
N VAL A 195 13.10 29.94 7.11
CA VAL A 195 12.53 30.27 5.79
C VAL A 195 13.62 30.09 4.74
N PRO A 196 13.39 29.26 3.71
CA PRO A 196 14.23 29.32 2.52
C PRO A 196 14.24 30.77 2.03
N ALA A 197 15.43 31.31 1.74
CA ALA A 197 15.51 32.58 1.04
C ALA A 197 14.64 32.49 -0.21
N ALA A 198 13.76 33.47 -0.42
CA ALA A 198 12.95 33.51 -1.63
C ALA A 198 13.92 33.42 -2.83
N PRO A 199 13.70 32.49 -3.77
CA PRO A 199 14.56 32.37 -4.94
C PRO A 199 14.55 33.71 -5.66
N SER A 200 15.73 34.21 -6.05
CA SER A 200 15.81 35.46 -6.81
C SER A 200 14.98 35.31 -8.09
N ASP A 201 14.39 36.41 -8.57
CA ASP A 201 13.56 36.40 -9.79
C ASP A 201 14.28 35.76 -10.99
N ASN A 202 15.61 35.84 -11.01
CA ASN A 202 16.45 35.19 -12.00
C ASN A 202 16.46 33.65 -11.89
N MET A 203 16.52 33.08 -10.68
CA MET A 203 16.42 31.63 -10.48
C MET A 203 15.04 31.10 -10.84
N LYS A 204 13.98 31.88 -10.56
CA LYS A 204 12.61 31.49 -10.87
C LYS A 204 12.33 31.51 -12.38
N MET A 205 12.84 32.50 -13.11
CA MET A 205 12.80 32.49 -14.59
C MET A 205 13.53 31.29 -15.16
N LYS A 206 14.71 30.96 -14.63
CA LYS A 206 15.48 29.81 -15.11
C LYS A 206 14.76 28.47 -14.89
N GLU A 207 14.11 28.29 -13.75
CA GLU A 207 13.33 27.09 -13.47
C GLU A 207 12.11 26.97 -14.40
N GLU A 208 11.47 28.10 -14.74
CA GLU A 208 10.33 28.15 -15.66
C GLU A 208 10.75 27.87 -17.11
N ASP A 209 11.91 28.38 -17.54
CA ASP A 209 12.52 28.07 -18.84
C ASP A 209 12.92 26.59 -18.95
N ASP A 210 13.54 26.03 -17.90
CA ASP A 210 13.93 24.61 -17.85
C ASP A 210 12.68 23.71 -17.90
N LEU A 211 11.59 24.11 -17.23
CA LEU A 211 10.32 23.39 -17.26
C LEU A 211 9.66 23.44 -18.65
N GLN A 212 9.69 24.60 -19.31
CA GLN A 212 9.18 24.75 -20.68
C GLN A 212 9.97 23.89 -21.67
N LEU A 213 11.29 23.83 -21.53
CA LEU A 213 12.14 22.98 -22.36
C LEU A 213 11.82 21.49 -22.18
N ALA A 214 11.61 21.03 -20.94
CA ALA A 214 11.25 19.64 -20.64
C ALA A 214 9.88 19.25 -21.24
N ILE A 215 8.90 20.17 -21.21
CA ILE A 215 7.58 19.96 -21.83
C ILE A 215 7.73 19.87 -23.35
N ALA A 216 8.50 20.76 -23.98
CA ALA A 216 8.74 20.76 -25.42
C ALA A 216 9.46 19.48 -25.88
N MET A 217 10.47 19.02 -25.14
CA MET A 217 11.15 17.75 -25.42
C MET A 217 10.19 16.56 -25.31
N SER A 218 9.29 16.57 -24.33
CA SER A 218 8.30 15.51 -24.13
C SER A 218 7.25 15.46 -25.24
N LEU A 219 6.80 16.63 -25.72
CA LEU A 219 5.87 16.73 -26.86
C LEU A 219 6.53 16.24 -28.15
N ASN A 220 7.78 16.63 -28.39
CA ASN A 220 8.52 16.17 -29.58
C ASN A 220 8.81 14.66 -29.53
N GLU A 221 9.05 14.08 -28.34
CA GLU A 221 9.19 12.62 -28.18
C GLU A 221 7.85 11.88 -28.41
N GLN A 222 6.73 12.47 -27.98
CA GLN A 222 5.39 11.93 -28.25
C GLN A 222 5.06 11.97 -29.75
N ASP A 223 5.34 13.07 -30.44
CA ASP A 223 5.13 13.19 -31.88
C ASP A 223 5.99 12.17 -32.64
N ASN A 224 7.26 12.01 -32.27
CA ASN A 224 8.15 11.04 -32.92
C ASN A 224 7.70 9.57 -32.71
N LYS A 225 7.10 9.25 -31.55
CA LYS A 225 6.47 7.93 -31.30
C LYS A 225 5.21 7.72 -32.12
N VAL A 226 4.42 8.77 -32.37
CA VAL A 226 3.26 8.71 -33.27
C VAL A 226 3.72 8.45 -34.72
N TYR A 227 4.77 9.14 -35.19
CA TYR A 227 5.36 8.92 -36.52
C TYR A 227 5.93 7.52 -36.74
N LEU A 228 6.52 6.90 -35.71
CA LEU A 228 7.05 5.53 -35.77
C LEU A 228 5.99 4.44 -35.63
N SER A 229 4.75 4.80 -35.26
CA SER A 229 3.64 3.85 -35.08
C SER A 229 2.64 3.83 -36.26
N LEU A 230 2.82 4.70 -37.25
CA LEU A 230 2.00 4.70 -38.45
C LEU A 230 2.48 3.59 -39.42
N PRO A 231 1.58 2.76 -39.98
CA PRO A 231 1.95 1.78 -40.99
C PRO A 231 2.49 2.50 -42.23
N ILE A 232 3.52 1.92 -42.87
CA ILE A 232 4.35 2.47 -43.96
C ILE A 232 3.58 2.92 -45.23
N SER A 233 2.26 2.86 -45.30
CA SER A 233 1.50 3.12 -46.54
C SER A 233 1.01 4.55 -46.77
N LEU A 234 1.45 5.58 -46.04
CA LEU A 234 0.91 6.95 -46.23
C LEU A 234 1.95 8.09 -46.23
N THR A 235 3.16 7.85 -46.75
CA THR A 235 4.12 8.92 -47.07
C THR A 235 4.13 9.26 -48.55
N LEU A 236 2.98 9.61 -49.14
CA LEU A 236 2.96 10.20 -50.49
C LEU A 236 1.71 11.05 -50.75
N ALA A 237 1.57 12.19 -50.07
CA ALA A 237 0.79 13.32 -50.59
C ALA A 237 0.96 14.55 -49.68
N CYS A 238 1.95 15.39 -50.00
CA CYS A 238 1.82 16.86 -50.00
C CYS A 238 3.20 17.50 -50.23
N LEU A 239 3.54 17.68 -51.51
CA LEU A 239 4.43 18.76 -51.95
C LEU A 239 3.57 19.67 -52.84
N PRO A 240 3.44 20.98 -52.56
CA PRO A 240 2.79 21.90 -53.47
C PRO A 240 3.74 22.24 -54.63
N LEU A 241 3.17 22.37 -55.83
CA LEU A 241 3.81 22.96 -57.00
C LEU A 241 4.11 24.45 -56.79
#